data_AF-A0AB39KKI2-F1
#
_entry.id   AF-A0AB39KKI2-F1
#
_cell.length_a   1.000
_cell.length_b   1.000
_cell.length_c   1.000
_cell.angle_alpha   90.00
_cell.angle_beta   90.00
_cell.angle_gamma   90.00
#
_symmetry.space_group_name_H-M   'P 1'
#
loop_
_entity.id
_entity.type
_entity.pdbx_description
1 polymer ?
#
loop_
_entity_poly.entity_id
_entity_poly.type
_entity_poly.pdbx_seq_one_letter_code
_entity_poly.pdbx_strand_id
1 'polypeptide(L)'
;MAVLIEAISVVIRADSLLRKFPGGWDGFKSHLPNETMCADNEIVRVGFMSLQDTESFVKLLTHSGITHLQDGHAIDLAVADQIHGLASHCSWLEFGHANLGNNPKQRIAVCRLVGSNSMQVVTPPTWKFDGSLSHSYGFAPTEHSDKSLKYLRHENGLDVYLNTVLAKRFTLVARARRSLTIHSSRSRFAA
;
A
#
# COMPACT_ATOMS: atom_id res chain seq x y z
N MET A 1 -10.33 0.50 -10.98
CA MET A 1 -8.96 0.86 -11.38
C MET A 1 -8.08 0.49 -10.20
N ALA A 2 -6.82 0.91 -10.13
CA ALA A 2 -6.02 0.74 -8.92
C ALA A 2 -5.37 2.07 -8.52
N VAL A 3 -5.12 2.26 -7.24
CA VAL A 3 -4.40 3.42 -6.70
C VAL A 3 -3.02 3.00 -6.20
N LEU A 4 -2.03 3.87 -6.36
CA LEU A 4 -0.68 3.69 -5.82
C LEU A 4 -0.70 3.49 -4.30
N ILE A 5 0.06 2.52 -3.82
CA ILE A 5 0.42 2.35 -2.41
C ILE A 5 1.92 2.60 -2.26
N GLU A 6 2.26 3.67 -1.55
CA GLU A 6 3.65 4.05 -1.28
C GLU A 6 3.80 4.45 0.18
N ALA A 7 4.89 4.01 0.83
CA ALA A 7 5.05 4.06 2.28
C ALA A 7 3.81 3.50 2.99
N ILE A 8 3.15 4.32 3.81
CA ILE A 8 1.90 3.99 4.50
C ILE A 8 0.78 4.74 3.79
N SER A 9 -0.31 4.04 3.49
CA SER A 9 -1.44 4.59 2.73
C SER A 9 -2.74 4.32 3.47
N VAL A 10 -3.55 5.37 3.63
CA VAL A 10 -4.95 5.24 4.06
C VAL A 10 -5.81 5.18 2.82
N VAL A 11 -6.53 4.08 2.63
CA VAL A 11 -7.44 3.83 1.50
C VAL A 11 -8.86 3.84 2.02
N ILE A 12 -9.74 4.61 1.38
CA ILE A 12 -11.12 4.84 1.80
C ILE A 12 -12.03 4.47 0.65
N ARG A 13 -13.14 3.79 0.93
CA ARG A 13 -14.19 3.57 -0.07
C ARG A 13 -14.84 4.90 -0.46
N ALA A 14 -14.88 5.22 -1.74
CA ALA A 14 -15.44 6.48 -2.21
C ALA A 14 -16.94 6.62 -1.87
N ASP A 15 -17.70 5.53 -1.99
CA ASP A 15 -19.14 5.51 -1.68
C ASP A 15 -19.44 5.79 -0.20
N SER A 16 -18.61 5.29 0.71
CA SER A 16 -18.72 5.59 2.14
C SER A 16 -18.27 7.01 2.45
N LEU A 17 -17.18 7.47 1.85
CA LEU A 17 -16.69 8.84 2.03
C LEU A 17 -17.74 9.88 1.62
N LEU A 18 -18.35 9.72 0.45
CA LEU A 18 -19.37 10.65 -0.06
C LEU A 18 -20.62 10.70 0.81
N ARG A 19 -21.01 9.57 1.41
CA ARG A 19 -22.23 9.47 2.24
C ARG A 19 -22.02 9.89 3.69
N LYS A 20 -20.87 9.57 4.27
CA LYS A 20 -20.64 9.66 5.72
C LYS A 20 -19.81 10.86 6.14
N PHE A 21 -18.87 11.31 5.30
CA PHE A 21 -18.00 12.43 5.65
C PHE A 21 -18.78 13.76 5.58
N PRO A 22 -18.72 14.64 6.60
CA PRO A 22 -19.40 15.93 6.59
C PRO A 22 -18.97 16.79 5.39
N GLY A 23 -19.95 17.24 4.61
CA GLY A 23 -19.68 17.98 3.36
C GLY A 23 -19.19 17.10 2.21
N GLY A 24 -19.25 15.78 2.34
CA GLY A 24 -18.90 14.82 1.29
C GLY A 24 -17.49 15.02 0.74
N TRP A 25 -17.37 15.01 -0.59
CA TRP A 25 -16.09 15.17 -1.28
C TRP A 25 -15.38 16.50 -0.97
N ASP A 26 -16.12 17.61 -1.00
CA ASP A 26 -15.52 18.93 -0.79
C ASP A 26 -15.12 19.15 0.67
N GLY A 27 -15.94 18.65 1.61
CA GLY A 27 -15.58 18.59 3.02
C GLY A 27 -14.34 17.74 3.27
N PHE A 28 -14.21 16.59 2.61
CA PHE A 28 -13.01 15.77 2.71
C PHE A 28 -11.76 16.47 2.18
N LYS A 29 -11.84 17.07 0.98
CA LYS A 29 -10.70 17.76 0.36
C LYS A 29 -10.17 18.91 1.21
N SER A 30 -11.03 19.65 1.91
CA SER A 30 -10.60 20.75 2.78
C SER A 30 -9.84 20.29 4.02
N HIS A 31 -9.84 18.99 4.32
CA HIS A 31 -9.17 18.37 5.46
C HIS A 31 -7.97 17.50 5.06
N LEU A 32 -7.55 17.54 3.79
CA LEU A 32 -6.37 16.79 3.35
C LEU A 32 -5.10 17.32 4.05
N PRO A 33 -4.31 16.45 4.69
CA PRO A 33 -3.14 16.88 5.44
C PRO A 33 -1.91 17.15 4.55
N ASN A 34 -1.97 16.75 3.28
CA ASN A 34 -0.88 16.87 2.31
C ASN A 34 -1.41 16.65 0.87
N GLU A 35 -0.53 16.83 -0.11
CA GLU A 35 -0.84 16.73 -1.55
C GLU A 35 -0.64 15.33 -2.15
N THR A 36 -0.71 14.27 -1.34
CA THR A 36 -0.48 12.89 -1.81
C THR A 36 -1.75 12.14 -2.21
N MET A 37 -2.89 12.81 -2.21
CA MET A 37 -4.18 12.20 -2.53
C MET A 37 -4.21 11.74 -4.00
N CYS A 38 -4.70 10.52 -4.23
CA CYS A 38 -5.19 10.09 -5.54
C CYS A 38 -6.49 9.28 -5.37
N ALA A 39 -7.31 9.21 -6.43
CA ALA A 39 -8.58 8.50 -6.39
C ALA A 39 -8.93 7.96 -7.78
N ASP A 40 -9.64 6.84 -7.82
CA ASP A 40 -9.98 6.14 -9.06
C ASP A 40 -11.50 6.01 -9.29
N ASN A 41 -12.27 6.89 -8.64
CA ASN A 41 -13.73 6.92 -8.50
C ASN A 41 -14.33 5.81 -7.62
N GLU A 42 -13.60 4.74 -7.33
CA GLU A 42 -14.08 3.64 -6.48
C GLU A 42 -13.48 3.74 -5.07
N ILE A 43 -12.19 4.09 -5.01
CA ILE A 43 -11.42 4.27 -3.79
C ILE A 43 -10.61 5.57 -3.82
N VAL A 44 -10.35 6.10 -2.64
CA VAL A 44 -9.56 7.31 -2.39
C VAL A 44 -8.36 6.91 -1.54
N ARG A 45 -7.15 7.35 -1.90
CA ARG A 45 -5.93 7.06 -1.15
C ARG A 45 -5.22 8.34 -0.75
N VAL A 46 -4.75 8.40 0.49
CA VAL A 46 -3.83 9.43 0.99
C VAL A 46 -2.59 8.75 1.58
N GLY A 47 -1.40 9.25 1.24
CA GLY A 47 -0.11 8.69 1.63
C GLY A 47 0.59 9.42 2.78
N PHE A 48 1.37 8.68 3.56
CA PHE A 48 2.07 9.15 4.74
C PHE A 48 3.44 8.48 4.87
N MET A 49 4.41 9.25 5.37
CA MET A 49 5.76 8.75 5.69
C MET A 49 5.86 8.20 7.12
N SER A 50 4.91 8.51 7.99
CA SER A 50 4.96 8.17 9.42
C SER A 50 3.66 7.52 9.90
N LEU A 51 3.79 6.62 10.87
CA LEU A 51 2.64 6.02 11.55
C LEU A 51 1.85 7.06 12.34
N GLN A 52 2.52 8.05 12.93
CA GLN A 52 1.87 9.09 13.72
C GLN A 52 0.91 9.96 12.89
N ASP A 53 1.34 10.37 11.70
CA ASP A 53 0.49 11.15 10.79
C ASP A 53 -0.65 10.28 10.25
N THR A 54 -0.35 9.01 9.94
CA THR A 54 -1.36 8.02 9.54
C THR A 54 -2.45 7.87 10.59
N GLU A 55 -2.07 7.64 11.86
CA GLU A 55 -3.00 7.48 12.98
C GLU A 55 -3.82 8.74 13.23
N SER A 56 -3.20 9.92 13.11
CA SER A 56 -3.88 11.21 13.25
C SER A 56 -4.93 11.40 12.18
N PHE A 57 -4.62 11.03 10.93
CA PHE A 57 -5.58 11.08 9.83
C PHE A 57 -6.70 10.05 9.97
N VAL A 58 -6.39 8.82 10.38
CA VAL A 58 -7.42 7.81 10.68
C VAL A 58 -8.36 8.29 11.78
N LYS A 59 -7.83 8.89 12.85
CA LYS A 59 -8.65 9.50 13.92
C LYS A 59 -9.55 10.61 13.38
N LEU A 60 -9.03 11.49 12.53
CA LEU A 60 -9.84 12.53 11.88
C LEU A 60 -11.02 11.94 11.10
N LEU A 61 -10.76 10.90 10.28
CA LEU A 61 -11.80 10.23 9.50
C LEU A 61 -12.85 9.56 10.40
N THR A 62 -12.43 8.88 11.47
CA THR A 62 -13.36 8.18 12.37
C THR A 62 -14.21 9.15 13.20
N HIS A 63 -13.63 10.25 13.67
CA HIS A 63 -14.40 11.32 14.33
C HIS A 63 -15.40 11.99 13.37
N SER A 64 -15.13 11.93 12.07
CA SER A 64 -15.99 12.44 11.00
C SER A 64 -17.00 11.38 10.49
N GLY A 65 -17.15 10.25 11.18
CA GLY A 65 -18.17 9.24 10.86
C GLY A 65 -17.75 8.13 9.90
N ILE A 66 -16.48 8.06 9.48
CA ILE A 66 -15.95 6.95 8.68
C ILE A 66 -15.56 5.78 9.59
N THR A 67 -16.10 4.59 9.35
CA THR A 67 -15.78 3.41 10.17
C THR A 67 -14.45 2.79 9.73
N HIS A 68 -13.48 2.71 10.65
CA HIS A 68 -12.24 1.95 10.42
C HIS A 68 -12.46 0.45 10.61
N LEU A 69 -12.48 -0.03 11.85
CA LEU A 69 -12.59 -1.44 12.16
C LEU A 69 -13.92 -1.76 12.84
N GLN A 70 -14.52 -2.87 12.45
CA GLN A 70 -15.59 -3.54 13.18
C GLN A 70 -15.26 -5.03 13.23
N ASP A 71 -15.21 -5.62 14.42
CA ASP A 71 -14.87 -7.03 14.63
C ASP A 71 -13.55 -7.45 13.93
N GLY A 72 -12.55 -6.57 13.97
CA GLY A 72 -11.24 -6.79 13.34
C GLY A 72 -11.20 -6.66 11.80
N HIS A 73 -12.32 -6.28 11.18
CA HIS A 73 -12.44 -6.11 9.74
C HIS A 73 -12.48 -4.63 9.36
N ALA A 74 -11.73 -4.25 8.33
CA ALA A 74 -11.80 -2.92 7.73
C ALA A 74 -13.15 -2.70 7.01
N ILE A 75 -13.85 -1.61 7.34
CA ILE A 75 -15.22 -1.35 6.88
C ILE A 75 -15.29 -0.28 5.79
N ASP A 76 -15.01 0.98 6.12
CA ASP A 76 -15.03 2.10 5.17
C ASP A 76 -13.63 2.55 4.78
N LEU A 77 -12.64 2.34 5.65
CA LEU A 77 -11.23 2.64 5.40
C LEU A 77 -10.34 1.46 5.80
N ALA A 78 -9.21 1.32 5.11
CA ALA A 78 -8.15 0.37 5.40
C ALA A 78 -6.79 1.06 5.34
N VAL A 79 -5.84 0.60 6.15
CA VAL A 79 -4.44 1.04 6.09
C VAL A 79 -3.64 -0.02 5.34
N ALA A 80 -2.84 0.42 4.36
CA ALA A 80 -1.96 -0.41 3.57
C ALA A 80 -0.51 0.07 3.70
N ASP A 81 0.39 -0.85 3.95
CA ASP A 81 1.83 -0.66 3.88
C ASP A 81 2.36 -1.18 2.54
N GLN A 82 3.25 -0.42 1.92
CA GLN A 82 3.83 -0.76 0.62
C GLN A 82 4.52 -2.14 0.60
N ILE A 83 5.09 -2.58 1.71
CA ILE A 83 5.86 -3.83 1.81
C ILE A 83 4.98 -4.96 2.33
N HIS A 84 4.20 -4.70 3.37
CA HIS A 84 3.47 -5.73 4.13
C HIS A 84 2.01 -5.91 3.67
N GLY A 85 1.49 -5.00 2.84
CA GLY A 85 0.11 -5.03 2.37
C GLY A 85 -0.87 -4.47 3.41
N LEU A 86 -2.07 -5.05 3.48
CA LEU A 86 -3.14 -4.54 4.34
C LEU A 86 -2.86 -4.82 5.82
N ALA A 87 -3.03 -3.80 6.66
CA ALA A 87 -2.79 -3.88 8.10
C ALA A 87 -3.91 -4.62 8.87
N SER A 88 -5.04 -4.90 8.22
CA SER A 88 -6.20 -5.57 8.81
C SER A 88 -6.94 -6.37 7.75
N HIS A 89 -7.74 -7.34 8.18
CA HIS A 89 -8.56 -8.11 7.25
C HIS A 89 -9.57 -7.20 6.56
N CYS A 90 -9.69 -7.33 5.23
CA CYS A 90 -10.51 -6.45 4.42
C CYS A 90 -11.13 -7.24 3.27
N SER A 91 -12.45 -7.29 3.21
CA SER A 91 -13.18 -8.05 2.18
C SER A 91 -13.48 -7.27 0.90
N TRP A 92 -13.28 -5.94 0.92
CA TRP A 92 -13.61 -5.05 -0.19
C TRP A 92 -12.39 -4.47 -0.91
N LEU A 93 -11.18 -4.64 -0.38
CA LEU A 93 -9.95 -4.07 -0.92
C LEU A 93 -8.93 -5.18 -1.20
N GLU A 94 -8.33 -5.15 -2.38
CA GLU A 94 -7.23 -6.04 -2.74
C GLU A 94 -5.93 -5.24 -2.74
N PHE A 95 -4.87 -5.85 -2.20
CA PHE A 95 -3.50 -5.35 -2.32
C PHE A 95 -2.73 -6.21 -3.32
N GLY A 96 -1.93 -5.57 -4.17
CA GLY A 96 -1.15 -6.26 -5.18
C GLY A 96 -0.02 -5.38 -5.72
N HIS A 97 0.49 -5.76 -6.88
CA HIS A 97 1.53 -5.01 -7.55
C HIS A 97 1.21 -4.86 -9.04
N ALA A 98 1.63 -3.74 -9.62
CA ALA A 98 1.51 -3.45 -11.05
C ALA A 98 2.86 -2.99 -11.61
N ASN A 99 3.07 -3.19 -12.91
CA ASN A 99 4.23 -2.69 -13.63
C ASN A 99 3.83 -1.42 -14.39
N LEU A 100 4.45 -0.29 -14.08
CA LEU A 100 4.19 0.96 -14.80
C LEU A 100 4.63 0.85 -16.25
N GLY A 101 3.75 1.23 -17.18
CA GLY A 101 4.03 1.17 -18.62
C GLY A 101 4.41 -0.22 -19.12
N ASN A 102 3.95 -1.29 -18.45
CA ASN A 102 4.38 -2.67 -18.69
C ASN A 102 5.90 -2.92 -18.52
N ASN A 103 6.61 -2.05 -17.80
CA ASN A 103 8.03 -2.22 -17.52
C ASN A 103 8.23 -3.03 -16.22
N PRO A 104 8.75 -4.27 -16.28
CA PRO A 104 8.93 -5.11 -15.09
C PRO A 104 9.89 -4.52 -14.05
N LYS A 105 10.74 -3.56 -14.43
CA LYS A 105 11.66 -2.87 -13.52
C LYS A 105 10.98 -1.72 -12.76
N GLN A 106 9.79 -1.31 -13.19
CA GLN A 106 9.00 -0.25 -12.56
C GLN A 106 7.77 -0.83 -11.88
N ARG A 107 8.02 -1.77 -10.97
CA ARG A 107 6.98 -2.43 -10.19
C ARG A 107 6.60 -1.58 -8.99
N ILE A 108 5.31 -1.33 -8.82
CA ILE A 108 4.73 -0.52 -7.74
C ILE A 108 3.70 -1.33 -6.96
N ALA A 109 3.54 -1.05 -5.67
CA ALA A 109 2.45 -1.59 -4.88
C ALA A 109 1.17 -0.80 -5.17
N VAL A 110 0.04 -1.50 -5.22
CA VAL A 110 -1.26 -0.90 -5.55
C VAL A 110 -2.37 -1.54 -4.74
N CYS A 111 -3.45 -0.79 -4.55
CA CYS A 111 -4.73 -1.32 -4.09
C CYS A 111 -5.82 -1.07 -5.11
N ARG A 112 -6.82 -1.95 -5.14
CA ARG A 112 -8.04 -1.79 -5.93
C ARG A 112 -9.25 -2.30 -5.18
N LEU A 113 -10.43 -1.81 -5.52
CA LEU A 113 -11.68 -2.40 -5.06
C LEU A 113 -11.79 -3.84 -5.59
N VAL A 114 -12.23 -4.77 -4.73
CA VAL A 114 -12.52 -6.16 -5.13
C VAL A 114 -13.53 -6.17 -6.27
N GLY A 115 -13.24 -6.93 -7.33
CA GLY A 115 -14.10 -7.04 -8.51
C GLY A 115 -13.93 -5.91 -9.54
N SER A 116 -13.06 -4.92 -9.30
CA SER A 116 -12.78 -3.88 -10.29
C SER A 116 -12.00 -4.44 -11.49
N ASN A 117 -12.49 -4.20 -12.72
CA ASN A 117 -11.95 -4.81 -13.94
C ASN A 117 -10.94 -3.94 -14.71
N SER A 118 -10.66 -2.72 -14.25
CA SER A 118 -9.75 -1.82 -14.95
C SER A 118 -8.30 -2.04 -14.54
N MET A 119 -7.41 -2.11 -15.53
CA MET A 119 -5.96 -2.31 -15.37
C MET A 119 -5.17 -0.99 -15.21
N GLN A 120 -5.85 0.15 -15.17
CA GLN A 120 -5.18 1.45 -15.02
C GLN A 120 -4.79 1.70 -13.57
N VAL A 121 -3.65 2.38 -13.38
CA VAL A 121 -3.17 2.82 -12.07
C VAL A 121 -3.24 4.33 -11.98
N VAL A 122 -3.81 4.84 -10.89
CA VAL A 122 -3.85 6.26 -10.54
C VAL A 122 -2.77 6.56 -9.51
N THR A 123 -1.97 7.58 -9.79
CA THR A 123 -0.92 8.09 -8.90
C THR A 123 -1.22 9.54 -8.51
N PRO A 124 -0.65 10.08 -7.43
CA PRO A 124 -0.76 11.50 -7.13
C PRO A 124 -0.23 12.35 -8.30
N PRO A 125 -0.80 13.53 -8.61
CA PRO A 125 -0.47 14.28 -9.82
C PRO A 125 1.02 14.64 -9.98
N THR A 126 1.74 14.83 -8.87
CA THR A 126 3.15 15.21 -8.84
C THR A 126 4.08 14.02 -8.64
N TRP A 127 3.52 12.80 -8.54
CA TRP A 127 4.29 11.60 -8.30
C TRP A 127 5.01 11.14 -9.58
N LYS A 128 6.25 10.69 -9.42
CA LYS A 128 7.06 10.09 -10.47
C LYS A 128 7.78 8.88 -9.91
N PHE A 129 7.96 7.85 -10.74
CA PHE A 129 8.65 6.64 -10.31
C PHE A 129 10.10 6.95 -9.88
N ASP A 130 10.85 7.66 -10.71
CA ASP A 130 12.26 7.94 -10.43
C ASP A 130 12.45 8.82 -9.20
N GLY A 131 13.11 8.25 -8.19
CA GLY A 131 13.37 8.88 -6.89
C GLY A 131 12.25 8.71 -5.86
N SER A 132 11.19 7.99 -6.21
CA SER A 132 10.14 7.57 -5.26
C SER A 132 10.61 6.43 -4.35
N LEU A 133 9.83 6.15 -3.31
CA LEU A 133 10.07 4.99 -2.46
C LEU A 133 9.83 3.69 -3.24
N SER A 134 8.92 3.69 -4.21
CA SER A 134 8.74 2.55 -5.10
C SER A 134 9.98 2.26 -5.96
N HIS A 135 10.78 3.28 -6.28
CA HIS A 135 12.07 3.09 -6.94
C HIS A 135 13.16 2.63 -5.97
N SER A 136 13.20 3.16 -4.74
CA SER A 136 14.25 2.83 -3.76
C SER A 136 14.04 1.53 -2.98
N TYR A 137 12.78 1.14 -2.76
CA TYR A 137 12.38 -0.06 -2.00
C TYR A 137 11.66 -1.10 -2.88
N GLY A 138 11.58 -0.85 -4.20
CA GLY A 138 11.08 -1.79 -5.17
C GLY A 138 11.83 -3.11 -5.08
N PHE A 139 11.10 -4.17 -4.72
CA PHE A 139 11.51 -5.57 -4.59
C PHE A 139 12.93 -5.87 -5.14
N ALA A 140 13.91 -6.02 -4.25
CA ALA A 140 15.21 -6.57 -4.63
C ALA A 140 15.01 -8.03 -5.05
N PRO A 141 15.34 -8.42 -6.30
CA PRO A 141 15.38 -9.82 -6.70
C PRO A 141 16.31 -10.57 -5.74
N THR A 142 15.96 -11.81 -5.42
CA THR A 142 16.55 -12.66 -4.37
C THR A 142 18.05 -12.95 -4.50
N GLU A 143 18.77 -12.33 -5.43
CA GLU A 143 20.13 -12.73 -5.79
C GLU A 143 21.22 -11.67 -5.72
N HIS A 144 20.95 -10.38 -5.49
CA HIS A 144 22.03 -9.39 -5.49
C HIS A 144 22.10 -8.58 -4.19
N SER A 145 23.17 -8.89 -3.44
CA SER A 145 23.77 -8.19 -2.30
C SER A 145 23.38 -6.71 -2.16
N ASP A 146 22.43 -6.46 -1.27
CA ASP A 146 22.06 -5.12 -0.83
C ASP A 146 23.19 -4.53 0.03
N LYS A 147 24.01 -3.64 -0.53
CA LYS A 147 25.06 -2.90 0.21
C LYS A 147 24.51 -1.98 1.30
N SER A 148 23.19 -1.86 1.41
CA SER A 148 22.43 -1.04 2.36
C SER A 148 21.94 -1.82 3.60
N LEU A 149 22.00 -3.16 3.56
CA LEU A 149 21.48 -4.04 4.60
C LEU A 149 22.64 -4.71 5.34
N LYS A 150 22.84 -4.34 6.61
CA LYS A 150 23.78 -5.02 7.50
C LYS A 150 23.05 -6.12 8.25
N TYR A 151 23.40 -7.38 8.00
CA TYR A 151 22.86 -8.50 8.77
C TYR A 151 23.15 -8.31 10.27
N LEU A 152 22.12 -8.53 11.10
CA LEU A 152 22.22 -8.40 12.55
C LEU A 152 22.22 -9.75 13.25
N ARG A 153 21.19 -10.58 13.03
CA ARG A 153 21.03 -11.87 13.71
C ARG A 153 20.00 -12.77 13.03
N HIS A 154 19.97 -14.03 13.44
CA HIS A 154 18.91 -14.98 13.12
C HIS A 154 18.07 -15.22 14.39
N GLU A 155 16.75 -15.13 14.29
CA GLU A 155 15.84 -15.34 15.42
C GLU A 155 14.51 -15.93 14.93
N ASN A 156 14.06 -17.04 15.52
CA ASN A 156 12.80 -17.70 15.19
C ASN A 156 12.57 -18.01 13.69
N GLY A 157 13.63 -18.41 12.97
CA GLY A 157 13.53 -18.73 11.53
C GLY A 157 13.56 -17.52 10.60
N LEU A 158 13.81 -16.33 11.14
CA LEU A 158 13.88 -15.06 10.41
C LEU A 158 15.31 -14.51 10.45
N ASP A 159 15.78 -14.05 9.30
CA ASP A 159 17.02 -13.27 9.21
C ASP A 159 16.69 -11.78 9.41
N VAL A 160 17.37 -11.15 10.38
CA VAL A 160 17.16 -9.76 10.80
C VAL A 160 18.26 -8.88 10.23
N TYR A 161 17.88 -7.80 9.55
CA TYR A 161 18.79 -6.86 8.92
C TYR A 161 18.59 -5.43 9.43
N LEU A 162 19.69 -4.67 9.49
CA LEU A 162 19.73 -3.24 9.71
C LEU A 162 19.82 -2.53 8.36
N ASN A 163 18.82 -1.70 8.06
CA ASN A 163 18.90 -0.79 6.92
C ASN A 163 19.44 0.57 7.37
N THR A 164 20.58 0.99 6.82
CA THR A 164 21.24 2.26 7.18
C THR A 164 20.83 3.46 6.31
N VAL A 165 19.98 3.25 5.30
CA VAL A 165 19.55 4.30 4.35
C VAL A 165 18.40 5.15 4.91
N LEU A 166 17.61 4.60 5.84
CA LEU A 166 16.60 5.36 6.58
C LEU A 166 17.29 6.25 7.61
N ALA A 167 17.71 7.44 7.19
CA ALA A 167 18.33 8.41 8.07
C ALA A 167 17.42 8.67 9.30
N LYS A 168 17.95 8.26 10.47
CA LYS A 168 17.55 8.62 11.84
C LYS A 168 16.51 7.79 12.61
N ARG A 169 16.13 6.57 12.22
CA ARG A 169 15.53 5.59 13.17
C ARG A 169 15.73 4.16 12.68
N PHE A 170 16.25 3.31 13.57
CA PHE A 170 16.56 1.91 13.32
C PHE A 170 15.29 1.13 12.96
N THR A 171 15.21 0.62 11.74
CA THR A 171 14.12 -0.30 11.34
C THR A 171 14.69 -1.71 11.16
N LEU A 172 14.15 -2.67 11.90
CA LEU A 172 14.48 -4.09 11.79
C LEU A 172 13.63 -4.69 10.66
N VAL A 173 14.28 -5.26 9.66
CA VAL A 173 13.60 -6.02 8.60
C VAL A 173 13.78 -7.51 8.89
N ALA A 174 12.68 -8.24 9.03
CA ALA A 174 12.67 -9.70 9.17
C ALA A 174 12.29 -10.35 7.84
N ARG A 175 13.14 -11.24 7.30
CA ARG A 175 12.82 -12.03 6.10
C ARG A 175 12.61 -13.50 6.46
N ALA A 176 11.50 -14.06 6.01
CA ALA A 176 11.27 -15.51 6.02
C ALA A 176 11.88 -16.14 4.77
N ARG A 177 12.66 -17.22 4.94
CA ARG A 177 13.19 -18.02 3.81
C ARG A 177 12.09 -18.88 3.21
N ARG A 178 11.21 -18.33 2.37
CA ARG A 178 10.44 -19.14 1.39
C ARG A 178 10.25 -18.38 0.08
N SER A 179 10.95 -18.85 -0.96
CA SER A 179 10.59 -18.58 -2.35
C SER A 179 9.33 -19.38 -2.69
N LEU A 180 8.19 -18.71 -2.83
CA LEU A 180 7.01 -19.30 -3.46
C LEU A 180 7.11 -19.04 -4.97
N THR A 181 7.70 -20.01 -5.69
CA THR A 181 7.63 -20.05 -7.15
C THR A 181 6.30 -20.67 -7.56
N ILE A 182 5.31 -19.83 -7.88
CA ILE A 182 4.05 -20.30 -8.44
C ILE A 182 4.31 -20.70 -9.90
N HIS A 183 4.32 -22.00 -10.18
CA HIS A 183 4.31 -22.52 -11.54
C HIS A 183 2.87 -22.49 -12.06
N SER A 184 2.63 -21.83 -13.19
CA SER A 184 1.35 -21.89 -13.87
C SER A 184 1.11 -23.31 -14.40
N SER A 185 0.15 -24.04 -13.82
CA SER A 185 -0.37 -25.24 -14.46
C SER A 185 -1.27 -24.82 -15.64
N ARG A 186 -0.83 -25.12 -16.86
CA ARG A 186 -1.68 -25.06 -18.04
C ARG A 186 -2.65 -26.24 -18.00
N SER A 187 -3.92 -25.97 -17.67
CA SER A 187 -5.00 -26.90 -17.99
C SER A 187 -5.20 -26.90 -19.51
N ARG A 188 -4.77 -27.97 -20.17
CA ARG A 188 -5.15 -28.25 -21.57
C ARG A 188 -6.57 -28.79 -21.55
N PHE A 189 -7.45 -28.12 -22.28
CA PHE A 189 -8.68 -28.71 -22.81
C PHE A 189 -8.31 -29.91 -23.71
N ALA A 190 -9.03 -31.00 -23.58
CA ALA A 190 -9.26 -31.98 -24.65
C ALA A 190 -10.59 -32.70 -24.40
N ALA A 191 -11.45 -32.57 -25.42
CA ALA A 191 -12.66 -33.31 -25.82
C ALA A 191 -13.43 -34.14 -24.78
#